data_AF-A0A060LVW9-F1
#
_entry.id   AF-A0A060LVW9-F1
#
_cell.length_a   1.000
_cell.length_b   1.000
_cell.length_c   1.000
_cell.angle_alpha   90.00
_cell.angle_beta   90.00
_cell.angle_gamma   90.00
#
_symmetry.space_group_name_H-M   'P 1'
#
loop_
_entity.id
_entity.type
_entity.pdbx_description
1 polymer ?
#
loop_
_entity_poly.entity_id
_entity_poly.type
_entity_poly.pdbx_seq_one_letter_code
_entity_poly.pdbx_strand_id
1 'polypeptide(L)' 'MQIKTRLFDDYDENAFEKMNEFLKQNIIVDVKMNTTLAPSGQFFRSYLVLYQAV' A
#
# COMPACT_ATOMS: atom_id res chain seq x y z
N MET A 1 -4.28 6.24 -20.69
CA MET A 1 -3.87 5.21 -19.70
C MET A 1 -4.55 5.56 -18.39
N GLN A 2 -5.42 4.69 -17.88
CA GLN A 2 -6.13 4.94 -16.62
C GLN A 2 -5.33 4.32 -15.48
N ILE A 3 -5.11 5.06 -14.39
CA ILE A 3 -4.36 4.57 -13.24
C ILE A 3 -5.32 4.31 -12.08
N LYS A 4 -5.36 3.07 -11.58
CA LYS A 4 -6.08 2.72 -10.34
C LYS A 4 -5.11 2.75 -9.16
N THR A 5 -5.61 3.20 -8.01
CA THR A 5 -4.82 3.33 -6.77
C THR A 5 -5.34 2.34 -5.73
N ARG A 6 -4.44 1.59 -5.09
CA ARG A 6 -4.76 0.68 -3.98
C ARG A 6 -3.91 1.05 -2.75
N LEU A 7 -4.56 1.21 -1.60
CA LEU A 7 -3.91 1.47 -0.31
C LEU A 7 -3.84 0.17 0.49
N PHE A 8 -2.66 -0.12 1.04
CA PHE A 8 -2.44 -1.16 2.04
C PHE A 8 -1.93 -0.51 3.32
N ASP A 9 -2.55 -0.87 4.44
CA ASP A 9 -2.24 -0.36 5.77
C ASP A 9 -1.78 -1.52 6.66
N ASP A 10 -0.86 -1.26 7.58
CA ASP A 10 -0.27 -2.27 8.47
C ASP A 10 -1.25 -2.80 9.53
N TYR A 11 -2.36 -2.11 9.74
CA TYR A 11 -3.48 -2.54 10.59
C TYR A 11 -4.44 -3.52 9.93
N ASP A 12 -4.34 -3.76 8.62
CA ASP A 12 -5.17 -4.78 7.97
C ASP A 12 -4.72 -6.18 8.40
N GLU A 13 -5.66 -7.00 8.86
CA GLU A 13 -5.40 -8.44 9.00
C GLU A 13 -4.90 -8.99 7.65
N ASN A 14 -3.70 -9.58 7.70
CA ASN A 14 -2.98 -10.17 6.57
C ASN A 14 -2.67 -9.20 5.41
N ALA A 15 -2.31 -7.94 5.71
CA ALA A 15 -1.94 -6.93 4.70
C ALA A 15 -0.96 -7.44 3.64
N PHE A 16 0.07 -8.19 4.04
CA PHE A 16 1.08 -8.76 3.14
C PHE A 16 0.52 -9.81 2.17
N GLU A 17 -0.42 -10.65 2.61
CA GLU A 17 -1.01 -11.69 1.76
C GLU A 17 -1.90 -11.07 0.68
N LYS A 18 -2.77 -10.13 1.08
CA LYS A 18 -3.62 -9.36 0.16
C LYS A 18 -2.78 -8.55 -0.84
N MET A 19 -1.68 -7.97 -0.38
CA MET A 19 -0.74 -7.26 -1.26
C MET A 19 -0.12 -8.22 -2.27
N ASN A 20 0.36 -9.38 -1.84
CA ASN A 20 0.95 -10.39 -2.73
C ASN A 20 -0.03 -10.90 -3.78
N GLU A 21 -1.29 -11.14 -3.42
CA GLU A 21 -2.34 -11.50 -4.37
C GLU A 21 -2.59 -10.38 -5.39
N PHE A 22 -2.67 -9.13 -4.92
CA PHE A 22 -2.84 -7.97 -5.78
C PHE A 22 -1.67 -7.81 -6.77
N LEU A 23 -0.43 -7.95 -6.31
CA LEU A 23 0.77 -7.84 -7.15
C LEU A 23 0.83 -8.92 -8.24
N LYS A 24 0.36 -10.14 -7.95
CA LYS A 24 0.34 -11.24 -8.94
C LYS A 24 -0.65 -11.01 -10.09
N GLN A 25 -1.70 -10.24 -9.86
CA GLN A 25 -2.80 -10.05 -10.81
C GLN A 25 -2.72 -8.73 -11.59
N ASN A 26 -1.83 -7.81 -11.21
CA ASN A 26 -1.83 -6.43 -11.71
C ASN A 26 -0.44 -5.96 -12.14
N ILE A 27 -0.37 -5.24 -13.26
CA ILE A 27 0.85 -4.52 -13.67
C ILE A 27 0.95 -3.24 -12.84
N ILE A 28 1.91 -3.23 -11.92
CA ILE A 28 2.20 -2.06 -11.08
C ILE A 28 3.13 -1.13 -11.83
N VAL A 29 2.75 0.15 -11.89
CA VAL A 29 3.52 1.20 -12.57
C VAL A 29 4.25 2.13 -11.62
N ASP A 30 3.78 2.25 -10.37
CA ASP A 30 4.45 3.04 -9.34
C ASP A 30 4.07 2.51 -7.94
N VAL A 31 4.97 2.72 -6.97
CA VAL A 31 4.82 2.32 -5.57
C VAL A 31 5.26 3.48 -4.68
N LYS A 32 4.37 3.95 -3.81
CA LYS A 32 4.69 4.97 -2.81
C LYS A 32 4.51 4.44 -1.40
N MET A 33 5.53 4.60 -0.58
CA MET A 33 5.48 4.31 0.85
C MET A 33 5.43 5.64 1.62
N ASN A 34 4.51 5.75 2.56
CA ASN A 34 4.45 6.89 3.46
C ASN A 34 4.39 6.42 4.90
N THR A 35 5.29 6.91 5.74
CA THR A 35 5.32 6.59 7.17
C THR A 35 4.90 7.83 7.94
N THR A 36 3.77 7.75 8.63
CA THR A 36 3.34 8.83 9.51
C THR A 36 3.76 8.52 10.94
N LEU A 37 4.54 9.42 11.52
CA LEU A 37 4.88 9.43 12.96
C LEU A 37 3.73 10.09 13.72
N ALA A 38 3.11 9.37 14.65
CA ALA A 38 2.22 10.02 15.60
C ALA A 38 3.01 11.00 16.49
N PRO A 39 2.41 12.13 16.92
CA PRO A 39 3.07 13.12 17.77
C PRO A 39 3.65 12.57 19.09
N SER A 40 3.15 11.41 19.55
CA SER A 40 3.64 10.72 20.73
C SER A 40 4.90 9.88 20.50
N GLY A 41 5.40 9.76 19.27
CA GLY A 41 6.57 8.95 18.90
C GLY A 41 6.37 7.44 19.06
N GLN A 42 5.16 6.98 19.44
CA GLN A 42 4.87 5.58 19.76
C GLN A 42 4.23 4.80 18.59
N PHE A 43 3.74 5.49 17.56
CA PHE A 43 3.07 4.85 16.43
C PHE A 43 3.75 5.24 15.11
N PHE A 44 4.17 4.22 14.37
CA PHE A 44 4.56 4.31 12.97
C PHE A 44 3.41 3.70 12.18
N ARG A 45 2.70 4.51 11.38
CA ARG A 45 1.75 3.97 10.41
C ARG A 45 2.39 4.00 9.05
N SER A 46 2.61 2.83 8.45
CA SER A 46 3.21 2.73 7.12
C SER A 46 2.13 2.40 6.10
N TYR A 47 1.86 3.35 5.22
CA TYR A 47 0.96 3.17 4.09
C TYR A 47 1.76 2.77 2.86
N LEU A 48 1.31 1.72 2.18
CA LEU A 48 1.79 1.38 0.85
C LEU A 48 0.70 1.68 -0.17
N VAL A 49 1.03 2.54 -1.14
CA VAL A 49 0.15 2.94 -2.23
C VAL A 49 0.69 2.34 -3.52
N LEU A 50 -0.11 1.48 -4.17
CA LEU A 50 0.22 0.87 -5.45
C LEU A 50 -0.61 1.52 -6.56
N TYR A 51 0.07 1.94 -7.64
CA TYR A 51 -0.54 2.46 -8.85
C TYR A 51 -0.54 1.39 -9.94
N GLN A 52 -1.71 1.11 -10.50
CA GLN A 52 -1.95 0.06 -11.49
C GLN A 52 -2.24 0.67 -12.86
N ALA A 53 -1.64 0.13 -13.92
CA ALA A 53 -2.08 0.38 -15.30
C ALA A 53 -3.36 -0.40 -15.62
N VAL A 54 -4.39 0.29 -16.12
CA VAL A 54 -5.63 -0.30 -16.66
C VAL A 54 -5.74 0.00 -18.15
#